data_AF-A0A3B9WB56-F1
#
_entry.id   AF-A0A3B9WB56-F1
#
_cell.length_a   1.000
_cell.length_b   1.000
_cell.length_c   1.000
_cell.angle_alpha   90.00
_cell.angle_beta   90.00
_cell.angle_gamma   90.00
#
_symmetry.space_group_name_H-M   'P 1'
#
loop_
_entity.id
_entity.type
_entity.pdbx_description
1 polymer ?
#
loop_
_entity_poly.entity_id
_entity_poly.type
_entity_poly.pdbx_seq_one_letter_code
_entity_poly.pdbx_strand_id
1 'polypeptide(L)'
;VWWSDERFLPGTDPERNGVQAADAWNPALELTWDRVHPVAGADEIATADAAAADYREELAAAAASEGADGALPHIDLLLLSLGPDTHVASLFPGRDEVRRTDEPVFAVFDSPKPPP
;
A
#
# COMPACT_ATOMS: atom_id res chain seq x y z
N VAL A 1 7.21 6.35 -5.86
CA VAL A 1 5.91 5.72 -6.18
C VAL A 1 5.52 4.86 -5.00
N TRP A 2 4.31 5.10 -4.51
CA TRP A 2 3.75 4.48 -3.32
C TRP A 2 2.45 3.75 -3.70
N TRP A 3 2.01 2.81 -2.87
CA TRP A 3 0.77 2.07 -3.05
C TRP A 3 -0.27 2.51 -2.02
N SER A 4 -1.52 2.68 -2.48
CA SER A 4 -2.67 2.94 -1.60
C SER A 4 -3.03 1.74 -0.73
N ASP A 5 -2.80 0.54 -1.26
CA ASP A 5 -3.04 -0.76 -0.65
C ASP A 5 -2.20 -1.81 -1.38
N GLU A 6 -2.02 -2.95 -0.70
CA GLU A 6 -1.37 -4.11 -1.26
C GLU A 6 -1.97 -5.38 -0.64
N ARG A 7 -1.96 -6.46 -1.40
CA ARG A 7 -2.28 -7.80 -0.91
C ARG A 7 -1.07 -8.35 -0.18
N PHE A 8 -1.26 -8.74 1.07
CA PHE A 8 -0.22 -9.35 1.88
C PHE A 8 -0.03 -10.82 1.49
N LEU A 9 0.68 -11.02 0.38
CA LEU A 9 1.02 -12.31 -0.24
C LEU A 9 2.55 -12.38 -0.40
N PRO A 10 3.13 -13.55 -0.72
CA PRO A 10 4.56 -13.67 -1.03
C PRO A 10 5.01 -12.68 -2.13
N GLY A 11 6.26 -12.24 -2.07
CA GLY A 11 6.81 -11.12 -2.84
C GLY A 11 6.55 -11.19 -4.34
N THR A 12 6.59 -12.40 -4.91
CA THR A 12 6.44 -12.68 -6.34
C THR A 12 5.03 -13.15 -6.74
N ASP A 13 4.06 -13.11 -5.82
CA ASP A 13 2.70 -13.55 -6.10
C ASP A 13 2.03 -12.65 -7.16
N PRO A 14 1.48 -13.21 -8.25
CA PRO A 14 0.92 -12.43 -9.36
C PRO A 14 -0.33 -11.64 -8.98
N GLU A 15 -0.97 -11.94 -7.86
CA GLU A 15 -2.10 -11.14 -7.39
C GLU A 15 -1.66 -9.81 -6.79
N ARG A 16 -0.39 -9.64 -6.37
CA ARG A 16 0.10 -8.39 -5.77
C ARG A 16 0.04 -7.22 -6.74
N ASN A 17 -0.40 -6.07 -6.22
CA ASN A 17 -0.49 -4.81 -6.93
C ASN A 17 0.91 -4.39 -7.44
N GLY A 18 1.96 -4.57 -6.63
CA GLY A 18 3.34 -4.27 -7.00
C GLY A 18 3.86 -5.09 -8.18
N VAL A 19 3.52 -6.39 -8.24
CA VAL A 19 3.90 -7.27 -9.35
C VAL A 19 3.16 -6.86 -10.63
N GLN A 20 1.85 -6.64 -10.56
CA GLN A 20 1.06 -6.20 -11.72
C GLN A 20 1.50 -4.82 -12.24
N ALA A 21 1.85 -3.90 -11.34
CA ALA A 21 2.38 -2.59 -11.71
C ALA A 21 3.74 -2.73 -12.42
N ALA A 22 4.65 -3.54 -11.87
CA ALA A 22 5.94 -3.81 -12.48
C ALA A 22 5.78 -4.44 -13.89
N ASP A 23 4.92 -5.45 -14.03
CA ASP A 23 4.64 -6.09 -15.33
C ASP A 23 4.07 -5.12 -16.36
N ALA A 24 3.20 -4.19 -15.93
CA ALA A 24 2.61 -3.18 -16.79
C ALA A 24 3.61 -2.08 -17.21
N TRP A 25 4.54 -1.71 -16.32
CA TRP A 25 5.54 -0.65 -16.56
C TRP A 25 6.76 -1.11 -17.35
N ASN A 26 7.17 -2.37 -17.19
CA ASN A 26 8.46 -2.89 -17.65
C ASN A 26 8.65 -3.06 -19.19
N PRO A 27 7.72 -2.67 -20.08
CA PRO A 27 8.12 -2.36 -21.45
C PRO A 27 8.25 -0.86 -21.74
N ALA A 28 7.80 0.04 -20.87
CA ALA A 28 7.58 1.46 -21.20
C ALA A 28 8.32 2.47 -20.32
N LEU A 29 8.70 2.13 -19.09
CA LEU A 29 9.27 3.08 -18.13
C LEU A 29 10.61 2.59 -17.58
N GLU A 30 11.65 3.42 -17.71
CA GLU A 30 12.95 3.23 -17.05
C GLU A 30 12.86 3.69 -15.59
N LEU A 31 12.09 2.99 -14.77
CA LEU A 31 11.96 3.31 -13.35
C LEU A 31 13.23 2.91 -12.60
N THR A 32 13.71 3.82 -11.76
CA THR A 32 14.77 3.53 -10.81
C THR A 32 14.15 3.03 -9.51
N TRP A 33 14.57 1.85 -9.06
CA TRP A 33 13.99 1.18 -7.89
C TRP A 33 14.18 1.95 -6.57
N ASP A 34 15.09 2.93 -6.53
CA ASP A 34 15.27 3.85 -5.39
C ASP A 34 14.09 4.83 -5.21
N ARG A 35 13.17 4.90 -6.19
CA ARG A 35 11.97 5.75 -6.16
C ARG A 35 10.68 4.93 -6.19
N VAL A 36 10.77 3.63 -5.95
CA VAL A 36 9.64 2.70 -5.95
C VAL A 36 9.61 2.01 -4.59
N HIS A 37 8.50 2.16 -3.87
CA HIS A 37 8.36 1.77 -2.47
C HIS A 37 7.28 0.69 -2.32
N PRO A 38 7.57 -0.57 -2.68
CA PRO A 38 6.61 -1.66 -2.56
C PRO A 38 6.36 -2.01 -1.09
N VAL A 39 5.13 -2.39 -0.74
CA VAL A 39 4.85 -2.96 0.60
C VAL A 39 5.57 -4.31 0.71
N ALA A 40 6.07 -4.69 1.89
CA ALA A 40 6.72 -5.99 2.09
C ALA A 40 5.78 -7.18 1.87
N GLY A 41 6.29 -8.26 1.24
CA GLY A 41 5.57 -9.52 1.07
C GLY A 41 5.55 -10.41 2.32
N ALA A 42 4.69 -11.42 2.31
CA ALA A 42 4.54 -12.38 3.42
C ALA A 42 5.72 -13.35 3.61
N ASP A 43 6.64 -13.40 2.65
CA ASP A 43 7.93 -14.10 2.69
C ASP A 43 9.09 -13.20 3.18
N GLU A 44 8.86 -11.90 3.30
CA GLU A 44 9.82 -10.90 3.81
C GLU A 44 9.52 -10.51 5.26
N ILE A 45 8.24 -10.28 5.56
CA ILE A 45 7.74 -9.91 6.89
C ILE A 45 6.65 -10.89 7.33
N ALA A 46 6.66 -11.25 8.62
CA ALA A 46 5.86 -12.35 9.13
C ALA A 46 4.35 -12.06 9.27
N THR A 47 3.94 -10.80 9.45
CA THR A 47 2.54 -10.42 9.68
C THR A 47 2.14 -9.17 8.91
N ALA A 48 0.86 -9.06 8.56
CA ALA A 48 0.32 -7.88 7.89
C ALA A 48 0.46 -6.62 8.75
N ASP A 49 0.31 -6.73 10.08
CA ASP A 49 0.54 -5.60 11.00
C ASP A 49 1.99 -5.12 10.96
N ALA A 50 2.95 -6.05 10.93
CA ALA A 50 4.37 -5.70 10.84
C ALA A 50 4.69 -5.07 9.48
N ALA A 51 4.10 -5.57 8.39
CA ALA A 51 4.27 -4.97 7.06
C ALA A 51 3.65 -3.57 6.97
N ALA A 52 2.48 -3.35 7.59
CA ALA A 52 1.88 -2.02 7.69
C ALA A 52 2.71 -1.08 8.56
N ALA A 53 3.31 -1.56 9.65
CA ALA A 53 4.23 -0.77 10.48
C ALA A 53 5.48 -0.36 9.71
N ASP A 54 6.13 -1.31 9.03
CA ASP A 54 7.30 -1.08 8.16
C ASP A 54 7.00 -0.03 7.08
N TYR A 55 5.85 -0.16 6.39
CA TYR A 55 5.45 0.80 5.37
C TYR A 55 5.19 2.21 5.91
N ARG A 56 4.64 2.32 7.13
CA ARG A 56 4.50 3.63 7.80
C ARG A 56 5.84 4.24 8.16
N GLU A 57 6.80 3.44 8.62
CA GLU A 57 8.13 3.93 8.94
C GLU A 57 8.82 4.48 7.70
N GLU A 58 8.68 3.82 6.55
CA GLU A 58 9.19 4.29 5.27
C GLU A 58 8.52 5.61 4.83
N LEU A 59 7.19 5.70 4.90
CA LEU A 59 6.45 6.93 4.60
C LEU A 59 6.85 8.09 5.53
N ALA A 60 6.99 7.82 6.84
CA ALA A 60 7.41 8.83 7.80
C ALA A 60 8.85 9.29 7.57
N ALA A 61 9.75 8.38 7.18
CA ALA A 61 11.12 8.73 6.81
C ALA A 61 11.15 9.62 5.55
N ALA A 62 10.34 9.30 4.54
CA ALA A 62 10.19 10.14 3.36
C ALA A 62 9.63 11.52 3.71
N ALA A 63 8.58 11.59 4.54
CA ALA A 63 8.00 12.84 5.03
C ALA A 63 9.05 13.71 5.75
N ALA A 64 9.83 13.11 6.65
CA ALA A 64 10.89 13.80 7.37
C ALA A 64 11.99 14.32 6.43
N SER A 65 12.33 13.57 5.38
CA SER A 65 13.32 13.99 4.39
C SER A 65 12.88 15.20 3.57
N GLU A 66 11.57 15.39 3.41
CA GLU A 66 10.95 16.53 2.74
C GLU A 66 10.71 17.72 3.69
N GLY A 67 10.93 17.55 4.99
CA GLY A 67 10.63 18.56 6.02
C GLY A 67 9.13 18.74 6.27
N ALA A 68 8.33 17.72 6.02
CA ALA A 68 6.90 17.73 6.30
C ALA A 68 6.61 17.57 7.80
N ASP A 69 5.59 18.27 8.30
CA ASP A 69 5.17 18.20 9.72
C ASP A 69 4.33 16.95 10.05
N GLY A 70 4.08 16.05 9.08
CA GLY A 70 3.17 14.91 9.19
C GLY A 70 3.83 13.54 8.96
N ALA A 71 3.04 12.48 9.09
CA ALA A 71 3.49 11.09 8.92
C ALA A 71 3.51 10.61 7.45
N LEU A 72 3.15 11.47 6.50
CA LEU A 72 3.11 11.17 5.08
C LEU A 72 3.93 12.19 4.29
N PRO A 73 4.68 11.76 3.26
CA PRO A 73 5.32 12.69 2.34
C PRO A 73 4.27 13.43 1.52
N HIS A 74 4.67 14.45 0.77
CA HIS A 74 3.77 15.11 -0.15
C HIS A 74 3.37 14.15 -1.28
N ILE A 75 2.07 13.82 -1.36
CA ILE A 75 1.52 12.97 -2.43
C ILE A 75 0.85 13.85 -3.48
N ASP A 76 1.48 14.01 -4.64
CA ASP A 76 0.95 14.83 -5.74
C ASP A 76 -0.34 14.24 -6.34
N LEU A 77 -0.41 12.91 -6.42
CA LEU A 77 -1.51 12.18 -7.02
C LEU A 77 -1.73 10.85 -6.30
N LEU A 78 -2.96 10.63 -5.82
CA LEU A 78 -3.42 9.35 -5.29
C LEU A 78 -4.42 8.74 -6.27
N LEU A 79 -4.04 7.62 -6.88
CA LEU A 79 -4.91 6.86 -7.78
C LEU A 79 -5.70 5.82 -6.97
N LEU A 80 -7.03 5.92 -7.00
CA LEU A 80 -7.92 4.97 -6.33
C LEU A 80 -8.88 4.35 -7.34
N SER A 81 -8.93 3.03 -7.34
CA SER A 81 -10.00 2.30 -8.02
C SER A 81 -11.23 2.22 -7.12
N LEU A 82 -12.42 2.20 -7.72
CA LEU A 82 -13.68 2.01 -7.01
C LEU A 82 -14.20 0.59 -7.25
N GLY A 83 -14.36 -0.17 -6.18
CA GLY A 83 -14.99 -1.48 -6.19
C GLY A 83 -16.49 -1.41 -6.53
N PRO A 84 -17.11 -2.53 -6.99
CA PRO A 84 -18.54 -2.57 -7.31
C PRO A 84 -19.45 -2.35 -6.08
N ASP A 85 -18.93 -2.60 -4.89
CA ASP A 85 -19.54 -2.31 -3.58
C ASP A 85 -19.21 -0.91 -3.07
N THR A 86 -18.49 -0.08 -3.84
CA THR A 86 -18.00 1.27 -3.52
C THR A 86 -16.79 1.36 -2.57
N HIS A 87 -16.06 0.26 -2.34
CA HIS A 87 -14.77 0.35 -1.64
C HIS A 87 -13.71 1.08 -2.48
N VAL A 88 -12.75 1.70 -1.80
CA VAL A 88 -11.49 2.18 -2.39
C VAL A 88 -10.34 1.59 -1.58
N ALA A 89 -9.19 1.33 -2.22
CA ALA A 89 -8.10 0.59 -1.58
C ALA A 89 -8.64 -0.70 -0.92
N SER A 90 -8.23 -1.01 0.32
CA SER A 90 -8.84 -2.08 1.13
C SER A 90 -9.87 -1.56 2.15
N LEU A 91 -10.51 -0.41 1.87
CA LEU A 91 -11.48 0.24 2.77
C LEU A 91 -12.93 -0.04 2.34
N PHE A 92 -13.52 -1.06 2.96
CA PHE A 92 -14.86 -1.56 2.60
C PHE A 92 -16.00 -0.83 3.32
N PRO A 93 -17.11 -0.50 2.65
CA PRO A 93 -18.26 0.15 3.28
C PRO A 93 -18.85 -0.66 4.45
N GLY A 94 -19.24 0.05 5.50
CA GLY A 94 -19.84 -0.55 6.70
C GLY A 94 -18.84 -1.16 7.68
N ARG A 95 -17.53 -1.08 7.39
CA ARG A 95 -16.45 -1.46 8.31
C ARG A 95 -15.95 -0.28 9.13
N ASP A 96 -15.38 -0.54 10.30
CA ASP A 96 -14.90 0.52 11.20
C ASP A 96 -13.58 1.14 10.70
N GLU A 97 -12.81 0.38 9.94
CA GLU A 97 -11.56 0.73 9.29
C GLU A 97 -11.68 2.03 8.47
N VAL A 98 -12.83 2.27 7.82
CA VAL A 98 -13.05 3.48 7.01
C VAL A 98 -13.13 4.77 7.83
N ARG A 99 -13.29 4.66 9.15
CA ARG A 99 -13.40 5.80 10.08
C ARG A 99 -12.11 6.02 10.87
N ARG A 100 -11.08 5.20 10.67
CA ARG A 100 -9.81 5.33 11.37
C ARG A 100 -9.08 6.59 10.93
N THR A 101 -8.53 7.30 11.91
CA THR A 101 -7.76 8.54 11.72
C THR A 101 -6.49 8.56 12.59
N ASP A 102 -6.21 7.45 13.28
CA ASP A 102 -5.11 7.31 14.22
C ASP A 102 -3.79 6.94 13.54
N GLU A 103 -3.86 6.23 12.41
CA GLU A 103 -2.70 5.86 11.61
C GLU A 103 -3.00 5.89 10.10
N PRO A 104 -2.02 6.27 9.25
CA PRO A 104 -2.24 6.41 7.82
C PRO A 104 -2.23 5.09 7.03
N VAL A 105 -1.67 4.03 7.61
CA VAL A 105 -1.60 2.68 7.01
C VAL A 105 -1.83 1.67 8.11
N PHE A 106 -2.62 0.64 7.83
CA PHE A 106 -2.94 -0.41 8.77
C PHE A 106 -3.30 -1.71 8.04
N ALA A 107 -3.17 -2.83 8.74
CA ALA A 107 -3.60 -4.12 8.23
C ALA A 107 -5.14 -4.18 8.18
N VAL A 108 -5.67 -4.72 7.08
CA VAL A 108 -7.08 -5.07 6.94
C VAL A 108 -7.16 -6.59 6.92
N PHE A 109 -8.02 -7.14 7.77
CA PHE A 109 -8.24 -8.57 7.87
C PHE A 109 -9.67 -8.92 7.42
N ASP A 110 -9.86 -10.20 7.08
CA ASP A 110 -11.15 -10.76 6.68
C ASP A 110 -11.77 -9.99 5.52
N SER A 111 -10.98 -9.55 4.54
CA SER A 111 -11.48 -8.80 3.39
C SER A 111 -12.67 -9.54 2.72
N PRO A 112 -13.80 -8.86 2.42
CA PRO A 112 -14.93 -9.48 1.72
C PRO A 112 -14.56 -9.99 0.33
N LYS A 113 -13.43 -9.50 -0.22
CA LYS A 113 -12.90 -9.86 -1.52
C LYS A 113 -11.55 -10.57 -1.34
N PRO A 114 -11.33 -11.74 -1.97
CA PRO A 114 -10.05 -12.43 -1.90
C PRO A 114 -8.87 -11.59 -2.42
N PRO A 115 -7.66 -11.77 -1.85
CA PRO A 115 -7.35 -12.55 -0.64
C PRO A 115 -7.90 -11.87 0.64
N PRO A 116 -8.25 -12.66 1.67
CA PRO A 116 -8.81 -12.15 2.93
C PRO A 116 -7.80 -11.33 3.74
#